data_AF-L2GZ91-F1
#
_entry.id   AF-L2GZ91-F1
#
_cell.length_a   1.000
_cell.length_b   1.000
_cell.length_c   1.000
_cell.angle_alpha   90.00
_cell.angle_beta   90.00
_cell.angle_gamma   90.00
#
_symmetry.space_group_name_H-M   'P 1'
#
loop_
_entity.id
_entity.type
_entity.pdbx_description
1 polymer ?
#
loop_
_entity_poly.entity_id
_entity_poly.type
_entity_poly.pdbx_seq_one_letter_code
_entity_poly.pdbx_strand_id
1 'polypeptide(L)'
;MQSRFKNLLRKVDRIDYVNADFPAGYEKTEEDYRIVKNKMENLKNTFLHFMTYEHGGRAYKTAMRAIEVVGRRVKKDSFEVRSFYKETELTGREIAKVQSNDSLKSLAEKYSDAFSAVEDAKIKMNEEYEEIIKQIKELQDSSRTIDEKRANVLNLRYDLEKMYKKKSPGNEDLDNLKTEFNQEANLVKEEMKGYVGGKGVSEVIRRACRAMATFSKEAAAALETVK
;
A
#
# COMPACT_ATOMS: atom_id res chain seq x y z
N MET A 1 9.88 -12.62 -26.26
CA MET A 1 10.09 -14.08 -26.32
C MET A 1 11.48 -14.50 -25.83
N GLN A 2 12.55 -13.75 -26.14
CA GLN A 2 13.93 -14.02 -25.69
C GLN A 2 14.14 -14.02 -24.15
N SER A 3 13.47 -13.14 -23.40
CA SER A 3 13.62 -13.04 -21.94
C SER A 3 13.14 -14.29 -21.16
N ARG A 4 12.01 -14.92 -21.57
CA ARG A 4 11.52 -16.16 -20.94
C ARG A 4 12.45 -17.35 -21.21
N PHE A 5 13.03 -17.42 -22.40
CA PHE A 5 13.98 -18.46 -22.78
C PHE A 5 15.32 -18.30 -22.02
N LYS A 6 15.84 -17.08 -21.89
CA LYS A 6 17.02 -16.78 -21.05
C LYS A 6 16.80 -17.13 -19.57
N ASN A 7 15.62 -16.84 -19.02
CA ASN A 7 15.28 -17.25 -17.64
C ASN A 7 15.27 -18.77 -17.44
N LEU A 8 14.86 -19.53 -18.45
CA LEU A 8 14.89 -21.00 -18.46
C LEU A 8 16.33 -21.52 -18.54
N LEU A 9 17.14 -20.97 -19.46
CA LEU A 9 18.56 -21.29 -19.58
C LEU A 9 19.32 -21.04 -18.29
N ARG A 10 19.08 -19.91 -17.60
CA ARG A 10 19.75 -19.58 -16.33
C ARG A 10 19.43 -20.56 -15.18
N LYS A 11 18.29 -21.24 -15.22
CA LYS A 11 17.92 -22.27 -14.24
C LYS A 11 18.54 -23.64 -14.55
N VAL A 12 18.84 -23.91 -15.81
CA VAL A 12 19.40 -25.18 -16.29
C VAL A 12 20.93 -25.13 -16.29
N ASP A 13 21.51 -23.99 -16.64
CA ASP A 13 22.94 -23.72 -16.66
C ASP A 13 23.38 -23.38 -15.22
N ARG A 14 23.95 -24.35 -14.48
CA ARG A 14 24.54 -24.13 -13.15
C ARG A 14 25.83 -23.32 -13.28
N ILE A 15 25.69 -22.04 -13.60
CA ILE A 15 26.81 -21.11 -13.67
C ILE A 15 27.09 -20.58 -12.26
N ASP A 16 28.30 -20.87 -11.78
CA ASP A 16 28.87 -20.13 -10.66
C ASP A 16 29.26 -18.72 -11.13
N TYR A 17 28.77 -17.72 -10.41
CA TYR A 17 29.03 -16.31 -10.66
C TYR A 17 30.26 -15.88 -9.88
N VAL A 18 31.44 -16.03 -10.47
CA VAL A 18 32.73 -15.79 -9.80
C VAL A 18 33.31 -14.42 -10.16
N ASN A 19 32.91 -13.85 -11.31
CA ASN A 19 33.52 -12.62 -11.84
C ASN A 19 32.51 -11.47 -12.01
N ALA A 20 31.21 -11.77 -11.98
CA ALA A 20 30.13 -10.79 -12.11
C ALA A 20 29.41 -10.55 -10.78
N ASP A 21 30.09 -9.93 -9.81
CA ASP A 21 29.48 -9.53 -8.54
C ASP A 21 28.55 -8.33 -8.69
N PHE A 22 27.47 -8.31 -7.92
CA PHE A 22 26.61 -7.14 -7.87
C PHE A 22 27.30 -5.94 -7.22
N PRO A 23 26.88 -4.71 -7.56
CA PRO A 23 27.32 -3.52 -6.84
C PRO A 23 27.04 -3.63 -5.34
N ALA A 24 27.93 -3.04 -4.53
CA ALA A 24 27.80 -3.07 -3.08
C ALA A 24 26.40 -2.65 -2.60
N GLY A 25 25.84 -3.48 -1.70
CA GLY A 25 24.52 -3.28 -1.08
C GLY A 25 23.31 -3.63 -1.97
N TYR A 26 23.51 -4.08 -3.21
CA TYR A 26 22.40 -4.45 -4.11
C TYR A 26 21.53 -5.56 -3.51
N GLU A 27 22.13 -6.69 -3.10
CA GLU A 27 21.40 -7.87 -2.62
C GLU A 27 20.57 -7.57 -1.37
N LYS A 28 21.15 -6.84 -0.41
CA LYS A 28 20.42 -6.39 0.77
C LYS A 28 19.24 -5.47 0.41
N THR A 29 19.46 -4.53 -0.50
CA THR A 29 18.39 -3.63 -0.98
C THR A 29 17.27 -4.43 -1.66
N GLU A 30 17.64 -5.45 -2.45
CA GLU A 30 16.71 -6.34 -3.12
C GLU A 30 15.89 -7.17 -2.12
N GLU A 31 16.52 -7.67 -1.06
CA GLU A 31 15.84 -8.37 0.02
C GLU A 31 14.81 -7.47 0.70
N ASP A 32 15.21 -6.28 1.15
CA ASP A 32 14.32 -5.29 1.77
C ASP A 32 13.13 -4.96 0.86
N TYR A 33 13.42 -4.67 -0.42
CA TYR A 33 12.40 -4.40 -1.44
C TYR A 33 11.41 -5.56 -1.58
N ARG A 34 11.88 -6.80 -1.66
CA ARG A 34 11.02 -7.98 -1.83
C ARG A 34 10.13 -8.21 -0.61
N ILE A 35 10.67 -8.04 0.59
CA ILE A 35 9.90 -8.15 1.85
C ILE A 35 8.74 -7.16 1.81
N VAL A 36 9.03 -5.89 1.53
CA VAL A 36 8.04 -4.82 1.51
C VAL A 36 6.99 -5.06 0.42
N LYS A 37 7.43 -5.31 -0.82
CA LYS A 37 6.54 -5.59 -1.96
C LYS A 37 5.56 -6.72 -1.66
N ASN A 38 6.03 -7.83 -1.08
CA ASN A 38 5.20 -8.98 -0.77
C ASN A 38 4.14 -8.71 0.32
N LYS A 39 4.29 -7.63 1.10
CA LYS A 39 3.33 -7.22 2.14
C LYS A 39 2.38 -6.11 1.70
N MET A 40 2.55 -5.53 0.51
CA MET A 40 1.70 -4.43 0.03
C MET A 40 0.23 -4.81 -0.04
N GLU A 41 -0.10 -6.01 -0.48
CA GLU A 41 -1.49 -6.47 -0.54
C GLU A 41 -2.12 -6.59 0.85
N ASN A 42 -1.36 -7.12 1.82
CA ASN A 42 -1.82 -7.20 3.21
C ASN A 42 -2.02 -5.81 3.81
N LEU A 43 -1.13 -4.87 3.52
CA LEU A 43 -1.23 -3.49 3.97
C LEU A 43 -2.48 -2.81 3.41
N LYS A 44 -2.72 -2.96 2.09
CA LYS A 44 -3.93 -2.49 1.42
C LYS A 44 -5.19 -3.04 2.09
N ASN A 45 -5.23 -4.35 2.32
CA ASN A 45 -6.38 -5.03 2.93
C ASN A 45 -6.62 -4.59 4.38
N THR A 46 -5.55 -4.28 5.11
CA THR A 46 -5.64 -3.72 6.47
C THR A 46 -6.29 -2.34 6.46
N PHE A 47 -5.90 -1.47 5.53
CA PHE A 47 -6.49 -0.13 5.40
C PHE A 47 -7.97 -0.18 4.99
N LEU A 48 -8.31 -1.08 4.06
CA LEU A 48 -9.71 -1.35 3.71
C LEU A 48 -10.53 -1.84 4.90
N HIS A 49 -9.92 -2.62 5.79
CA HIS A 49 -10.57 -3.04 7.02
C HIS A 49 -10.81 -1.86 7.97
N PHE A 50 -9.82 -0.98 8.16
CA PHE A 50 -10.01 0.25 8.92
C PHE A 50 -11.11 1.15 8.34
N MET A 51 -11.32 1.12 7.04
CA MET A 51 -12.39 1.88 6.40
C MET A 51 -13.79 1.30 6.63
N THR A 52 -13.91 0.02 6.98
CA THR A 52 -15.20 -0.69 6.89
C THR A 52 -15.57 -1.52 8.11
N TYR A 53 -14.73 -1.55 9.15
CA TYR A 53 -14.99 -2.36 10.35
C TYR A 53 -16.35 -2.02 10.98
N GLU A 54 -16.80 -0.78 10.83
CA GLU A 54 -18.06 -0.30 11.39
C GLU A 54 -19.33 -0.85 10.73
N HIS A 55 -19.19 -1.57 9.62
CA HIS A 55 -20.31 -2.03 8.80
C HIS A 55 -20.39 -3.58 8.69
N GLY A 56 -19.50 -4.30 9.37
CA GLY A 56 -19.40 -5.77 9.32
C GLY A 56 -18.85 -6.34 7.99
N GLY A 57 -18.74 -7.67 7.90
CA GLY A 57 -18.01 -8.35 6.81
C GLY A 57 -18.62 -8.20 5.40
N ARG A 58 -19.90 -7.80 5.28
CA ARG A 58 -20.57 -7.61 3.98
C ARG A 58 -20.16 -6.28 3.32
N ALA A 59 -20.00 -5.23 4.11
CA ALA A 59 -19.59 -3.92 3.62
C ALA A 59 -18.11 -3.89 3.21
N TYR A 60 -17.24 -4.61 3.93
CA TYR A 60 -15.86 -4.85 3.49
C TYR A 60 -15.80 -5.42 2.06
N LYS A 61 -16.62 -6.44 1.76
CA LYS A 61 -16.70 -7.04 0.41
C LYS A 61 -17.21 -6.05 -0.64
N THR A 62 -18.12 -5.15 -0.28
CA THR A 62 -18.66 -4.13 -1.20
C THR A 62 -17.64 -3.02 -1.45
N ALA A 63 -16.95 -2.52 -0.43
CA ALA A 63 -15.90 -1.52 -0.56
C ALA A 63 -14.74 -2.06 -1.40
N MET A 64 -14.33 -3.31 -1.18
CA MET A 64 -13.36 -4.02 -2.03
C MET A 64 -13.74 -3.96 -3.51
N ARG A 65 -15.00 -4.28 -3.84
CA ARG A 65 -15.50 -4.23 -5.23
C ARG A 65 -15.55 -2.82 -5.79
N ALA A 66 -15.98 -1.84 -5.00
CA ALA A 66 -16.04 -0.44 -5.43
C ALA A 66 -14.65 0.14 -5.72
N ILE A 67 -13.67 -0.22 -4.89
CA ILE A 67 -12.28 0.22 -5.05
C ILE A 67 -11.59 -0.52 -6.20
N GLU A 68 -11.90 -1.80 -6.47
CA GLU A 68 -11.41 -2.52 -7.65
C GLU A 68 -11.93 -1.92 -8.97
N VAL A 69 -13.16 -1.41 -8.98
CA VAL A 69 -13.77 -0.71 -10.12
C VAL A 69 -13.37 0.77 -10.10
N VAL A 70 -12.08 1.05 -10.29
CA VAL A 70 -11.63 2.42 -10.60
C VAL A 70 -12.19 2.80 -11.97
N GLY A 71 -13.20 3.68 -12.02
CA GLY A 71 -13.65 4.29 -13.27
C GLY A 71 -15.15 4.47 -13.46
N ARG A 72 -16.02 3.99 -12.55
CA ARG A 72 -17.45 4.32 -12.61
C ARG A 72 -17.88 4.94 -11.29
N ARG A 73 -18.44 6.15 -11.36
CA ARG A 73 -19.22 6.77 -10.29
C ARG A 73 -20.23 5.74 -9.79
N VAL A 74 -19.90 5.05 -8.70
CA VAL A 74 -20.89 4.27 -7.97
C VAL A 74 -21.90 5.29 -7.48
N LYS A 75 -23.17 5.11 -7.85
CA LYS A 75 -24.25 5.99 -7.38
C LYS A 75 -24.21 5.99 -5.84
N LYS A 76 -24.01 7.18 -5.27
CA LYS A 76 -23.95 7.44 -3.82
C LYS A 76 -25.12 6.77 -3.07
N ASP A 77 -26.27 6.63 -3.73
CA ASP A 77 -27.52 6.17 -3.13
C ASP A 77 -27.70 4.63 -3.10
N SER A 78 -26.80 3.84 -3.69
CA SER A 78 -27.03 2.38 -3.81
C SER A 78 -26.54 1.54 -2.62
N PHE A 79 -25.82 2.13 -1.67
CA PHE A 79 -25.28 1.40 -0.51
C PHE A 79 -25.13 2.32 0.71
N GLU A 80 -26.23 2.82 1.27
CA GLU A 80 -26.21 3.28 2.67
C GLU A 80 -26.22 2.06 3.60
N VAL A 81 -25.09 1.34 3.66
CA VAL A 81 -24.85 0.54 4.86
C VAL A 81 -24.49 1.56 5.94
N ARG A 82 -25.44 1.84 6.83
CA ARG A 82 -25.19 2.74 7.96
C ARG A 82 -24.05 2.17 8.79
N SER A 83 -23.13 3.03 9.24
CA SER A 83 -22.14 2.65 10.24
C SER A 83 -22.84 2.40 11.57
N PHE A 84 -22.22 1.63 12.46
CA PHE A 84 -22.74 1.55 13.83
C PHE A 84 -22.72 2.91 14.52
N TYR A 85 -21.82 3.85 14.16
CA TYR A 85 -21.83 5.21 14.69
C TYR A 85 -23.11 5.95 14.31
N LYS A 86 -23.52 5.86 13.03
CA LYS A 86 -24.76 6.45 12.55
C LYS A 86 -26.00 5.80 13.17
N GLU A 87 -26.00 4.48 13.34
CA GLU A 87 -27.09 3.78 14.06
C GLU A 87 -27.17 4.20 15.52
N THR A 88 -26.02 4.42 16.16
CA THR A 88 -25.92 4.88 17.55
C THR A 88 -26.46 6.30 17.71
N GLU A 89 -26.12 7.22 16.79
CA GLU A 89 -26.71 8.56 16.73
C GLU A 89 -28.24 8.49 16.67
N LEU A 90 -28.78 7.73 15.70
CA LEU A 90 -30.23 7.62 15.48
C LEU A 90 -30.95 7.04 16.70
N THR A 91 -30.34 6.07 17.38
CA THR A 91 -30.86 5.50 18.62
C THR A 91 -30.93 6.55 19.72
N GLY A 92 -29.88 7.36 19.88
CA GLY A 92 -29.87 8.49 20.81
C GLY A 92 -30.96 9.52 20.51
N ARG A 93 -31.15 9.87 19.23
CA ARG A 93 -32.24 10.78 18.81
C ARG A 93 -33.64 10.23 19.14
N GLU A 94 -33.83 8.92 19.05
CA GLU A 94 -35.10 8.30 19.43
C GLU A 94 -35.35 8.40 20.94
N ILE A 95 -34.32 8.12 21.75
CA ILE A 95 -34.40 8.25 23.22
C ILE A 95 -34.68 9.72 23.62
N ALA A 96 -34.11 10.69 22.90
CA ALA A 96 -34.35 12.12 23.13
C ALA A 96 -35.82 12.57 22.93
N LYS A 97 -36.68 11.73 22.34
CA LYS A 97 -38.11 12.03 22.22
C LYS A 97 -38.89 11.82 23.51
N VAL A 98 -38.29 11.22 24.54
CA VAL A 98 -38.92 11.07 25.86
C VAL A 98 -39.29 12.45 26.42
N GLN A 99 -40.57 12.65 26.69
CA GLN A 99 -41.10 13.91 27.22
C GLN A 99 -41.21 13.95 28.75
N SER A 100 -41.11 12.78 29.40
CA SER A 100 -41.31 12.64 30.85
C SER A 100 -40.04 12.87 31.68
N ASN A 101 -38.88 13.04 31.05
CA ASN A 101 -37.60 13.19 31.74
C ASN A 101 -36.64 14.08 30.94
N ASP A 102 -36.59 15.37 31.29
CA ASP A 102 -35.75 16.37 30.61
C ASP A 102 -34.24 16.09 30.74
N SER A 103 -33.81 15.50 31.87
CA SER A 103 -32.40 15.16 32.08
C SER A 103 -31.96 14.05 31.12
N LEU A 104 -32.76 13.00 30.98
CA LEU A 104 -32.51 11.93 30.01
C LEU A 104 -32.55 12.46 28.58
N LYS A 105 -33.53 13.30 28.25
CA LYS A 105 -33.64 13.93 26.94
C LYS A 105 -32.37 14.71 26.59
N SER A 106 -31.93 15.61 27.47
CA SER A 106 -30.72 16.41 27.24
C SER A 106 -29.46 15.53 27.10
N LEU A 107 -29.32 14.49 27.93
CA LEU A 107 -28.21 13.55 27.82
C LEU A 107 -28.23 12.79 26.48
N ALA A 108 -29.40 12.34 26.04
CA ALA A 108 -29.58 11.62 24.78
C ALA A 108 -29.32 12.50 23.55
N GLU A 109 -29.67 13.79 23.60
CA GLU A 109 -29.32 14.78 22.57
C GLU A 109 -27.80 14.93 22.45
N LYS A 110 -27.09 15.16 23.57
CA LYS A 110 -25.62 15.26 23.58
C LYS A 110 -24.96 13.97 23.10
N TYR A 111 -25.48 12.81 23.53
CA TYR A 111 -25.01 11.50 23.09
C TYR A 111 -25.15 11.33 21.58
N SER A 112 -26.31 11.67 21.02
CA SER A 112 -26.54 11.66 19.58
C SER A 112 -25.56 12.56 18.84
N ASP A 113 -25.44 13.83 19.26
CA ASP A 113 -24.58 14.80 18.60
C ASP A 113 -23.10 14.39 18.63
N ALA A 114 -22.65 13.79 19.74
CA ALA A 114 -21.30 13.22 19.84
C ALA A 114 -21.07 12.11 18.80
N PHE A 115 -22.00 11.17 18.65
CA PHE A 115 -21.88 10.09 17.65
C PHE A 115 -22.02 10.58 16.20
N SER A 116 -22.79 11.64 15.96
CA SER A 116 -22.80 12.33 14.66
C SER A 116 -21.41 12.89 14.34
N ALA A 117 -20.74 13.53 15.31
CA ALA A 117 -19.39 14.06 15.12
C ALA A 117 -18.34 12.95 14.92
N VAL A 118 -18.49 11.81 15.60
CA VAL A 118 -17.62 10.63 15.38
C VAL A 118 -17.79 10.08 13.96
N GLU A 119 -19.02 10.02 13.44
CA GLU A 119 -19.29 9.60 12.06
C GLU A 119 -18.64 10.55 11.04
N ASP A 120 -18.76 11.86 11.24
CA ASP A 120 -18.13 12.85 10.35
C ASP A 120 -16.60 12.71 10.34
N ALA A 121 -15.99 12.49 11.51
CA ALA A 121 -14.55 12.21 11.62
C ALA A 121 -14.18 10.89 10.91
N LYS A 122 -15.06 9.88 10.98
CA LYS A 122 -14.85 8.60 10.31
C LYS A 122 -14.86 8.73 8.79
N ILE A 123 -15.79 9.51 8.25
CA ILE A 123 -15.89 9.79 6.81
C ILE A 123 -14.59 10.44 6.30
N LYS A 124 -14.07 11.45 7.00
CA LYS A 124 -12.79 12.09 6.64
C LYS A 124 -11.62 11.11 6.69
N MET A 125 -11.58 10.24 7.69
CA MET A 125 -10.55 9.20 7.77
C MET A 125 -10.62 8.26 6.56
N ASN A 126 -11.83 7.88 6.16
CA ASN A 126 -12.05 7.00 5.01
C ASN A 126 -11.60 7.66 3.70
N GLU A 127 -11.89 8.94 3.49
CA GLU A 127 -11.42 9.72 2.33
C GLU A 127 -9.89 9.73 2.24
N GLU A 128 -9.18 9.94 3.36
CA GLU A 128 -7.71 9.86 3.39
C GLU A 128 -7.20 8.45 3.07
N TYR A 129 -7.85 7.41 3.60
CA TYR A 129 -7.49 6.03 3.27
C TYR A 129 -7.75 5.67 1.80
N GLU A 130 -8.76 6.23 1.15
CA GLU A 130 -8.98 6.06 -0.29
C GLU A 130 -7.79 6.57 -1.11
N GLU A 131 -7.29 7.77 -0.80
CA GLU A 131 -6.11 8.33 -1.45
C GLU A 131 -4.84 7.51 -1.17
N ILE A 132 -4.68 7.02 0.06
CA ILE A 132 -3.57 6.12 0.40
C ILE A 132 -3.65 4.80 -0.39
N ILE A 133 -4.84 4.24 -0.57
CA ILE A 133 -5.04 3.01 -1.34
C ILE A 133 -4.74 3.24 -2.83
N LYS A 134 -5.09 4.41 -3.39
CA LYS A 134 -4.68 4.77 -4.76
C LYS A 134 -3.16 4.79 -4.89
N GLN A 135 -2.45 5.42 -3.95
CA GLN A 135 -0.99 5.42 -3.91
C GLN A 135 -0.40 4.01 -3.78
N ILE A 136 -1.02 3.12 -2.98
CA ILE A 136 -0.61 1.71 -2.91
C ILE A 136 -0.70 1.04 -4.29
N LYS A 137 -1.76 1.28 -5.07
CA LYS A 137 -1.90 0.70 -6.41
C LYS A 137 -0.82 1.20 -7.37
N GLU A 138 -0.53 2.50 -7.34
CA GLU A 138 0.57 3.08 -8.13
C GLU A 138 1.92 2.45 -7.77
N LEU A 139 2.18 2.20 -6.48
CA LEU A 139 3.35 1.46 -6.03
C LEU A 139 3.32 0.00 -6.52
N GLN A 140 2.19 -0.69 -6.44
CA GLN A 140 2.07 -2.06 -6.97
C GLN A 140 2.40 -2.11 -8.47
N ASP A 141 1.96 -1.15 -9.26
CA ASP A 141 2.31 -1.05 -10.68
C ASP A 141 3.80 -0.72 -10.88
N SER A 142 4.34 0.24 -10.13
CA SER A 142 5.79 0.54 -10.14
C SER A 142 6.66 -0.68 -9.81
N SER A 143 6.21 -1.53 -8.88
CA SER A 143 6.93 -2.75 -8.51
C SER A 143 7.07 -3.75 -9.66
N ARG A 144 6.11 -3.78 -10.60
CA ARG A 144 6.20 -4.61 -11.81
C ARG A 144 7.33 -4.14 -12.71
N THR A 145 7.43 -2.82 -12.92
CA THR A 145 8.52 -2.22 -13.70
C THR A 145 9.88 -2.48 -13.06
N ILE A 146 9.99 -2.34 -11.73
CA ILE A 146 11.23 -2.64 -11.00
C ILE A 146 11.61 -4.12 -11.16
N ASP A 147 10.63 -5.04 -11.06
CA ASP A 147 10.88 -6.47 -11.24
C ASP A 147 11.34 -6.83 -12.67
N GLU A 148 10.83 -6.15 -13.70
CA GLU A 148 11.28 -6.31 -15.07
C GLU A 148 12.75 -5.87 -15.24
N LYS A 149 13.11 -4.72 -14.68
CA LYS A 149 14.50 -4.24 -14.70
C LYS A 149 15.43 -5.14 -13.88
N ARG A 150 14.99 -5.65 -12.73
CA ARG A 150 15.74 -6.67 -11.95
C ARG A 150 16.00 -7.93 -12.78
N ALA A 151 15.01 -8.39 -13.54
CA ALA A 151 15.20 -9.52 -14.44
C ALA A 151 16.21 -9.19 -15.56
N ASN A 152 16.22 -7.97 -16.08
CA ASN A 152 17.23 -7.50 -17.03
C ASN A 152 18.65 -7.52 -16.43
N VAL A 153 18.82 -6.97 -15.23
CA VAL A 153 20.10 -6.98 -14.49
C VAL A 153 20.63 -8.40 -14.30
N LEU A 154 19.76 -9.35 -13.97
CA LEU A 154 20.16 -10.76 -13.84
C LEU A 154 20.57 -11.41 -15.18
N ASN A 155 20.00 -10.96 -16.30
CA ASN A 155 20.41 -11.42 -17.63
C ASN A 155 21.77 -10.82 -18.01
N LEU A 156 21.99 -9.52 -17.75
CA LEU A 156 23.27 -8.87 -17.95
C LEU A 156 24.38 -9.53 -17.11
N ARG A 157 24.09 -9.85 -15.84
CA ARG A 157 25.02 -10.59 -14.96
C ARG A 157 25.43 -11.94 -15.57
N TYR A 158 24.47 -12.66 -16.14
CA TYR A 158 24.70 -13.95 -16.79
C TYR A 158 25.53 -13.81 -18.07
N ASP A 159 25.19 -12.85 -18.92
CA ASP A 159 25.92 -12.61 -20.17
C ASP A 159 27.37 -12.16 -19.87
N LEU A 160 27.55 -11.35 -18.82
CA LEU A 160 28.86 -10.91 -18.34
C LEU A 160 29.72 -12.07 -17.83
N GLU A 161 29.15 -12.96 -17.00
CA GLU A 161 29.86 -14.16 -16.52
C GLU A 161 30.26 -15.10 -17.66
N LYS A 162 29.39 -15.25 -18.68
CA LYS A 162 29.73 -16.02 -19.89
C LYS A 162 30.83 -15.37 -20.71
N MET A 163 30.85 -14.04 -20.79
CA MET A 163 31.91 -13.32 -21.48
C MET A 163 33.26 -13.45 -20.76
N TYR A 164 33.28 -13.38 -19.43
CA TYR A 164 34.47 -13.66 -18.63
C TYR A 164 35.07 -15.05 -18.88
N LYS A 165 34.22 -16.07 -19.10
CA LYS A 165 34.68 -17.44 -19.42
C LYS A 165 35.22 -17.60 -20.86
N LYS A 166 34.88 -16.69 -21.77
CA LYS A 166 35.19 -16.80 -23.21
C LYS A 166 36.27 -15.84 -23.70
N LYS A 167 36.48 -14.73 -23.01
CA LYS A 167 37.33 -13.63 -23.48
C LYS A 167 38.38 -13.27 -22.45
N SER A 168 39.56 -12.88 -22.93
CA SER A 168 40.67 -12.40 -22.10
C SER A 168 40.39 -10.99 -21.56
N PRO A 169 40.98 -10.61 -20.40
CA PRO A 169 40.93 -9.24 -19.88
C PRO A 169 41.40 -8.21 -20.92
N GLY A 170 40.77 -7.03 -20.97
CA GLY A 170 41.08 -5.96 -21.93
C GLY A 170 40.33 -6.05 -23.26
N ASN A 171 39.30 -6.91 -23.36
CA ASN A 171 38.38 -6.91 -24.49
C ASN A 171 37.34 -5.80 -24.35
N GLU A 172 37.25 -4.92 -25.35
CA GLU A 172 36.34 -3.76 -25.35
C GLU A 172 34.87 -4.15 -25.11
N ASP A 173 34.38 -5.24 -25.71
CA ASP A 173 32.99 -5.68 -25.48
C ASP A 173 32.76 -6.13 -24.03
N LEU A 174 33.78 -6.73 -23.39
CA LEU A 174 33.70 -7.17 -21.99
C LEU A 174 33.61 -5.95 -21.06
N ASP A 175 34.40 -4.92 -21.31
CA ASP A 175 34.40 -3.69 -20.52
C ASP A 175 33.11 -2.87 -20.73
N ASN A 176 32.60 -2.84 -21.95
CA ASN A 176 31.30 -2.22 -22.28
C ASN A 176 30.15 -2.93 -21.53
N LEU A 177 30.10 -4.26 -21.59
CA LEU A 177 29.05 -5.04 -20.90
C LEU A 177 29.17 -4.93 -19.37
N LYS A 178 30.39 -4.88 -18.82
CA LYS A 178 30.62 -4.64 -17.39
C LYS A 178 30.10 -3.28 -16.97
N THR A 179 30.32 -2.25 -17.79
CA THR A 179 29.83 -0.90 -17.53
C THR A 179 28.32 -0.84 -17.56
N GLU A 180 27.69 -1.42 -18.59
CA GLU A 180 26.23 -1.53 -18.72
C GLU A 180 25.60 -2.26 -17.51
N PHE A 181 26.14 -3.41 -17.13
CA PHE A 181 25.68 -4.17 -15.97
C PHE A 181 25.73 -3.34 -14.68
N ASN A 182 26.85 -2.65 -14.42
CA ASN A 182 27.01 -1.85 -13.20
C ASN A 182 26.08 -0.62 -13.18
N GLN A 183 25.89 0.04 -14.33
CA GLN A 183 24.97 1.17 -14.44
C GLN A 183 23.53 0.73 -14.18
N GLU A 184 23.08 -0.31 -14.87
CA GLU A 184 21.73 -0.83 -14.74
C GLU A 184 21.46 -1.36 -13.33
N ALA A 185 22.42 -2.11 -12.74
CA ALA A 185 22.29 -2.62 -11.38
C ALA A 185 22.21 -1.49 -10.34
N ASN A 186 22.99 -0.42 -10.48
CA ASN A 186 22.89 0.73 -9.56
C ASN A 186 21.59 1.51 -9.74
N LEU A 187 21.12 1.70 -10.98
CA LEU A 187 19.84 2.35 -11.24
C LEU A 187 18.69 1.58 -10.59
N VAL A 188 18.62 0.27 -10.80
CA VAL A 188 17.60 -0.59 -10.19
C VAL A 188 17.70 -0.60 -8.67
N LYS A 189 18.92 -0.56 -8.11
CA LYS A 189 19.13 -0.42 -6.66
C LYS A 189 18.49 0.85 -6.10
N GLU A 190 18.70 1.99 -6.75
CA GLU A 190 18.12 3.26 -6.29
C GLU A 190 16.59 3.30 -6.48
N GLU A 191 16.04 2.67 -7.51
CA GLU A 191 14.58 2.50 -7.65
C GLU A 191 13.99 1.64 -6.53
N MET A 192 14.63 0.52 -6.18
CA MET A 192 14.23 -0.31 -5.04
C MET A 192 14.27 0.46 -3.72
N LYS A 193 15.32 1.27 -3.49
CA LYS A 193 15.39 2.15 -2.32
C LYS A 193 14.30 3.21 -2.32
N GLY A 194 14.03 3.83 -3.47
CA GLY A 194 12.98 4.83 -3.62
C GLY A 194 11.59 4.25 -3.31
N TYR A 195 11.35 3.01 -3.75
CA TYR A 195 10.13 2.26 -3.49
C TYR A 195 9.90 2.01 -1.99
N VAL A 196 10.92 1.58 -1.25
CA VAL A 196 10.82 1.33 0.19
C VAL A 196 10.82 2.64 1.00
N GLY A 197 11.64 3.58 0.56
CA GLY A 197 12.04 4.77 1.30
C GLY A 197 11.02 5.90 1.33
N GLY A 198 11.53 7.12 1.51
CA GLY A 198 10.80 8.24 2.10
C GLY A 198 9.54 8.71 1.39
N LYS A 199 9.44 8.53 0.07
CA LYS A 199 8.27 8.86 -0.77
C LYS A 199 7.49 7.64 -1.26
N GLY A 200 8.00 6.43 -1.01
CA GLY A 200 7.37 5.17 -1.36
C GLY A 200 6.52 4.63 -0.22
N VAL A 201 6.72 3.37 0.13
CA VAL A 201 5.90 2.68 1.15
C VAL A 201 6.01 3.34 2.54
N SER A 202 7.15 3.94 2.88
CA SER A 202 7.29 4.66 4.15
C SER A 202 6.30 5.83 4.28
N GLU A 203 5.97 6.52 3.19
CA GLU A 203 5.01 7.63 3.21
C GLU A 203 3.58 7.11 3.37
N VAL A 204 3.23 6.03 2.67
CA VAL A 204 1.94 5.33 2.81
C VAL A 204 1.66 5.01 4.28
N ILE A 205 2.64 4.43 4.99
CA ILE A 205 2.51 4.09 6.40
C ILE A 205 2.35 5.34 7.26
N ARG A 206 3.17 6.37 7.06
CA ARG A 206 3.08 7.63 7.82
C ARG A 206 1.72 8.31 7.66
N ARG A 207 1.21 8.40 6.43
CA ARG A 207 -0.10 8.99 6.15
C ARG A 207 -1.23 8.21 6.82
N ALA A 208 -1.20 6.88 6.74
CA ALA A 208 -2.19 6.04 7.40
C ALA A 208 -2.21 6.24 8.92
N CYS A 209 -1.04 6.26 9.56
CA CYS A 209 -0.92 6.52 10.99
C CYS A 209 -1.47 7.91 11.37
N ARG A 210 -1.18 8.95 10.57
CA ARG A 210 -1.70 10.30 10.81
C ARG A 210 -3.23 10.35 10.69
N ALA A 211 -3.79 9.76 9.63
CA ALA A 211 -5.23 9.71 9.42
C ALA A 211 -5.95 9.04 10.62
N MET A 212 -5.44 7.89 11.06
CA MET A 212 -5.98 7.18 12.23
C MET A 212 -5.84 7.99 13.53
N ALA A 213 -4.70 8.65 13.74
CA ALA A 213 -4.47 9.46 14.93
C ALA A 213 -5.43 10.67 14.98
N THR A 214 -5.64 11.34 13.84
CA THR A 214 -6.61 12.45 13.72
C THR A 214 -8.02 11.98 14.05
N PHE A 215 -8.47 10.89 13.43
CA PHE A 215 -9.78 10.29 13.73
C PHE A 215 -9.94 9.97 15.22
N SER A 216 -8.96 9.28 15.81
CA SER A 216 -9.02 8.87 17.21
C SER A 216 -9.11 10.07 18.16
N LYS A 217 -8.39 11.16 17.84
CA LYS A 217 -8.42 12.40 18.62
C LYS A 217 -9.77 13.12 18.50
N GLU A 218 -10.31 13.24 17.30
CA GLU A 218 -11.62 13.88 17.06
C GLU A 218 -12.75 13.09 17.72
N ALA A 219 -12.72 11.76 17.61
CA ALA A 219 -13.72 10.88 18.22
C ALA A 219 -13.69 10.97 19.76
N ALA A 220 -12.50 10.95 20.37
CA ALA A 220 -12.36 11.10 21.82
C ALA A 220 -12.91 12.45 22.29
N ALA A 221 -12.53 13.54 21.63
CA ALA A 221 -13.01 14.88 21.98
C ALA A 221 -14.54 15.01 21.85
N ALA A 222 -15.16 14.39 20.83
CA ALA A 222 -16.60 14.38 20.66
C ALA A 222 -17.30 13.65 21.82
N LEU A 223 -16.80 12.48 22.22
CA LEU A 223 -17.40 11.68 23.29
C LEU A 223 -17.26 12.33 24.67
N GLU A 224 -16.20 13.10 24.92
CA GLU A 224 -16.01 13.85 26.18
C GLU A 224 -17.05 14.96 26.40
N THR A 225 -17.79 15.37 25.36
CA THR A 225 -18.86 16.38 25.48
C THR A 225 -20.13 15.85 26.16
N VAL A 226 -20.27 14.52 26.25
CA VAL A 226 -21.42 13.86 26.86
C VAL A 226 -21.26 13.89 28.38
N LYS A 227 -21.91 14.87 29.02
CA LYS A 227 -21.92 15.08 30.49
C LYS A 227 -23.31 15.46 30.98
#